data_AF-A0A383CRP0-F1
#
_entry.id   AF-A0A383CRP0-F1
#
_cell.length_a   1.000
_cell.length_b   1.000
_cell.length_c   1.000
_cell.angle_alpha   90.00
_cell.angle_beta   90.00
_cell.angle_gamma   90.00
#
_symmetry.space_group_name_H-M   'P 1'
#
loop_
_entity.id
_entity.type
_entity.pdbx_description
1 polymer ?
#
loop_
_entity_poly.entity_id
_entity_poly.type
_entity_poly.pdbx_seq_one_letter_code
_entity_poly.pdbx_strand_id
1 'polypeptide(L)'
;DDLKRPHCRFNIRYEDGFEAVLPHLATMRNAASLFSLSSAQRLSKGDTAGALQDTLNGIRLGEQLRTEPFLISQLVRIAILQINFQTFWEGQVNHQWSAEQLTTFQEAFQSVDLLAGMELAIRAERNMINYWFASVAQGGAQTQGLVGESNSSLGFPLTFFFYGNQYQINRILTEKIVSGIDVSNHRLNVHQFKKMEEEILDLKRSFLPFRYAIALMFLPALDKVALKVSETQVALDQA
;
A
#
# COMPACT_ATOMS: atom_id res chain seq x y z
N ASP A 1 -23.54 -8.31 11.85
CA ASP A 1 -23.51 -6.90 12.29
C ASP A 1 -22.13 -6.35 12.63
N ASP A 2 -21.08 -7.18 12.73
CA ASP A 2 -19.78 -6.73 13.28
C ASP A 2 -18.94 -5.79 12.38
N LEU A 3 -19.12 -5.82 11.05
CA LEU A 3 -18.39 -4.96 10.09
C LEU A 3 -18.97 -3.55 9.93
N LYS A 4 -19.95 -3.15 10.77
CA LYS A 4 -20.54 -1.80 10.76
C LYS A 4 -19.70 -0.75 11.50
N ARG A 5 -18.61 -1.15 12.16
CA ARG A 5 -17.74 -0.21 12.89
C ARG A 5 -16.86 0.56 11.89
N PRO A 6 -16.94 1.90 11.83
CA PRO A 6 -16.23 2.70 10.82
C PRO A 6 -14.72 2.81 11.09
N HIS A 7 -14.27 2.37 12.26
CA HIS A 7 -12.87 2.43 12.68
C HIS A 7 -12.43 1.05 13.19
N CYS A 8 -11.37 0.53 12.58
CA CYS A 8 -10.63 -0.63 13.07
C CYS A 8 -9.19 -0.19 13.33
N ARG A 9 -8.64 -0.62 14.47
CA ARG A 9 -7.25 -0.40 14.83
C ARG A 9 -6.67 -1.74 15.22
N PHE A 10 -5.67 -2.19 14.49
CA PHE A 10 -4.95 -3.40 14.82
C PHE A 10 -3.95 -3.12 15.94
N ASN A 11 -3.74 -4.09 16.82
CA ASN A 11 -2.78 -3.97 17.91
C ASN A 11 -1.35 -4.21 17.39
N ILE A 12 -0.88 -3.30 16.53
CA ILE A 12 0.45 -3.34 15.92
C ILE A 12 1.39 -2.47 16.75
N ARG A 13 2.58 -3.01 17.04
CA ARG A 13 3.68 -2.26 17.64
C ARG A 13 4.44 -1.50 16.55
N TYR A 14 3.93 -0.33 16.17
CA TYR A 14 4.50 0.48 15.08
C TYR A 14 5.97 0.90 15.29
N GLU A 15 6.42 0.93 16.54
CA GLU A 15 7.82 1.19 16.89
C GLU A 15 8.80 0.09 16.45
N ASP A 16 8.31 -1.12 16.17
CA ASP A 16 9.13 -2.20 15.62
C ASP A 16 9.52 -1.96 14.15
N GLY A 17 8.94 -0.95 13.51
CA GLY A 17 9.25 -0.56 12.14
C GLY A 17 9.13 -1.74 11.16
N PHE A 18 10.23 -2.07 10.49
CA PHE A 18 10.28 -3.17 9.52
C PHE A 18 10.09 -4.56 10.15
N GLU A 19 10.26 -4.69 11.45
CA GLU A 19 10.07 -5.94 12.19
C GLU A 19 8.64 -6.10 12.72
N ALA A 20 7.76 -5.10 12.48
CA ALA A 20 6.38 -5.15 12.90
C ALA A 20 5.64 -6.37 12.33
N VAL A 21 5.00 -7.13 13.22
CA VAL A 21 4.29 -8.37 12.86
C VAL A 21 2.86 -8.03 12.42
N LEU A 22 2.50 -8.41 11.19
CA LEU A 22 1.23 -8.07 10.54
C LEU A 22 0.35 -9.30 10.21
N PRO A 23 0.01 -10.17 11.19
CA PRO A 23 -0.62 -11.46 10.93
C PRO A 23 -2.06 -11.33 10.41
N HIS A 24 -2.73 -10.24 10.79
CA HIS A 24 -4.11 -9.94 10.40
C HIS A 24 -4.27 -9.81 8.87
N LEU A 25 -3.24 -9.37 8.14
CA LEU A 25 -3.33 -9.16 6.69
C LEU A 25 -3.67 -10.45 5.93
N ALA A 26 -3.04 -11.56 6.28
CA ALA A 26 -3.32 -12.86 5.66
C ALA A 26 -4.73 -13.35 6.00
N THR A 27 -5.13 -13.21 7.27
CA THR A 27 -6.48 -13.58 7.73
C THR A 27 -7.57 -12.78 7.02
N MET A 28 -7.38 -11.46 6.88
CA MET A 28 -8.34 -10.59 6.19
C MET A 28 -8.44 -10.93 4.70
N ARG A 29 -7.31 -11.19 4.03
CA ARG A 29 -7.32 -11.62 2.63
C ARG A 29 -8.07 -12.94 2.45
N ASN A 30 -7.85 -13.92 3.33
CA ASN A 30 -8.56 -15.21 3.27
C ASN A 30 -10.07 -15.04 3.48
N ALA A 31 -10.47 -14.20 4.45
CA ALA A 31 -11.88 -13.90 4.67
C ALA A 31 -12.52 -13.19 3.46
N ALA A 32 -11.80 -12.27 2.81
CA ALA A 32 -12.23 -11.63 1.58
C ALA A 32 -12.47 -12.64 0.43
N SER A 33 -11.62 -13.66 0.30
CA SER A 33 -11.83 -14.74 -0.68
C SER A 33 -13.09 -15.57 -0.39
N LEU A 34 -13.44 -15.77 0.89
CA LEU A 34 -14.67 -16.46 1.26
C LEU A 34 -15.91 -15.63 0.91
N PHE A 35 -15.89 -14.31 1.14
CA PHE A 35 -16.97 -13.41 0.73
C PHE A 35 -17.17 -13.45 -0.78
N SER A 36 -16.09 -13.33 -1.57
CA SER A 36 -16.14 -13.40 -3.04
C SER A 36 -16.69 -14.73 -3.56
N LEU A 37 -16.30 -15.86 -2.96
CA LEU A 37 -16.84 -17.16 -3.34
C LEU A 37 -18.33 -17.28 -3.01
N SER A 38 -18.74 -16.80 -1.83
CA SER A 38 -20.15 -16.80 -1.40
C SER A 38 -21.01 -15.90 -2.29
N SER A 39 -20.52 -14.69 -2.62
CA SER A 39 -21.22 -13.75 -3.47
C SER A 39 -21.41 -14.29 -4.88
N ALA A 40 -20.37 -14.87 -5.49
CA ALA A 40 -20.46 -15.49 -6.81
C ALA A 40 -21.44 -16.68 -6.80
N GLN A 41 -21.38 -17.53 -5.76
CA GLN A 41 -22.30 -18.65 -5.62
C GLN A 41 -23.76 -18.19 -5.50
N ARG A 42 -24.04 -17.14 -4.71
CA ARG A 42 -25.40 -16.59 -4.56
C ARG A 42 -25.90 -15.95 -5.84
N LEU A 43 -25.05 -15.18 -6.51
CA LEU A 43 -25.36 -14.56 -7.80
C LEU A 43 -25.74 -15.60 -8.85
N SER A 44 -25.00 -16.73 -8.92
CA SER A 44 -25.30 -17.82 -9.85
C SER A 44 -26.67 -18.49 -9.62
N LYS A 45 -27.22 -18.40 -8.39
CA LYS A 45 -28.54 -18.92 -8.03
C LYS A 45 -29.65 -17.87 -8.15
N GLY A 46 -29.33 -16.65 -8.60
CA GLY A 46 -30.29 -15.55 -8.69
C GLY A 46 -30.55 -14.83 -7.36
N ASP A 47 -29.83 -15.16 -6.28
CA ASP A 47 -29.90 -14.43 -5.01
C ASP A 47 -29.01 -13.18 -5.09
N THR A 48 -29.51 -12.16 -5.79
CA THR A 48 -28.78 -10.90 -6.01
C THR A 48 -28.64 -10.09 -4.72
N ALA A 49 -29.63 -10.14 -3.82
CA ALA A 49 -29.59 -9.46 -2.53
C ALA A 49 -28.47 -10.01 -1.64
N GLY A 50 -28.37 -11.34 -1.51
CA GLY A 50 -27.31 -11.98 -0.75
C GLY A 50 -25.93 -11.82 -1.40
N ALA A 51 -25.85 -11.79 -2.74
CA ALA A 51 -24.60 -11.54 -3.45
C ALA A 51 -24.09 -10.11 -3.26
N LEU A 52 -24.98 -9.11 -3.32
CA LEU A 52 -24.69 -7.71 -3.01
C LEU A 52 -24.13 -7.60 -1.58
N GLN A 53 -24.82 -8.19 -0.60
CA GLN A 53 -24.41 -8.10 0.79
C GLN A 53 -23.00 -8.68 1.03
N ASP A 54 -22.71 -9.85 0.48
CA ASP A 54 -21.41 -10.49 0.63
C ASP A 54 -20.30 -9.68 -0.06
N THR A 55 -20.58 -9.14 -1.26
CA THR A 55 -19.65 -8.26 -1.98
C THR A 55 -19.30 -7.02 -1.16
N LEU A 56 -20.32 -6.33 -0.62
CA LEU A 56 -20.12 -5.15 0.23
C LEU A 56 -19.39 -5.48 1.53
N ASN A 57 -19.61 -6.66 2.12
CA ASN A 57 -18.88 -7.11 3.30
C ASN A 57 -17.39 -7.29 3.01
N GLY A 58 -17.05 -7.88 1.86
CA GLY A 58 -15.67 -8.02 1.41
C GLY A 58 -14.98 -6.67 1.17
N ILE A 59 -15.69 -5.71 0.59
CA ILE A 59 -15.19 -4.34 0.40
C ILE A 59 -14.97 -3.63 1.74
N ARG A 60 -15.96 -3.68 2.63
CA ARG A 60 -15.87 -3.12 3.99
C ARG A 60 -14.73 -3.73 4.80
N LEU A 61 -14.43 -5.02 4.58
CA LEU A 61 -13.28 -5.69 5.20
C LEU A 61 -11.96 -5.08 4.71
N GLY A 62 -11.83 -4.83 3.40
CA GLY A 62 -10.66 -4.15 2.84
C GLY A 62 -10.50 -2.73 3.39
N GLU A 63 -11.60 -1.98 3.51
CA GLU A 63 -11.58 -0.61 4.02
C GLU A 63 -11.18 -0.48 5.50
N GLN A 64 -11.15 -1.59 6.26
CA GLN A 64 -10.56 -1.59 7.61
C GLN A 64 -9.05 -1.31 7.58
N LEU A 65 -8.38 -1.47 6.44
CA LEU A 65 -6.96 -1.15 6.24
C LEU A 65 -6.72 0.27 5.72
N ARG A 66 -7.77 1.09 5.51
CA ARG A 66 -7.64 2.42 4.88
C ARG A 66 -6.63 3.31 5.61
N THR A 67 -6.59 3.25 6.93
CA THR A 67 -5.70 4.08 7.77
C THR A 67 -4.41 3.36 8.17
N GLU A 68 -4.17 2.12 7.70
CA GLU A 68 -2.94 1.40 8.03
C GLU A 68 -1.74 2.00 7.28
N PRO A 69 -0.70 2.45 8.00
CA PRO A 69 0.41 3.22 7.43
C PRO A 69 1.48 2.36 6.77
N PHE A 70 1.30 1.04 6.64
CA PHE A 70 2.26 0.17 5.98
C PHE A 70 1.92 -0.01 4.50
N LEU A 71 2.93 0.04 3.63
CA LEU A 71 2.73 -0.15 2.19
C LEU A 71 2.15 -1.53 1.88
N ILE A 72 2.60 -2.56 2.59
CA ILE A 72 2.06 -3.91 2.46
C ILE A 72 0.59 -4.00 2.88
N SER A 73 0.15 -3.25 3.90
CA SER A 73 -1.26 -3.19 4.29
C SER A 73 -2.12 -2.59 3.19
N GLN A 74 -1.65 -1.52 2.53
CA GLN A 74 -2.35 -0.94 1.39
C GLN A 74 -2.39 -1.89 0.18
N LEU A 75 -1.32 -2.66 -0.08
CA LEU A 75 -1.33 -3.67 -1.14
C LEU A 75 -2.32 -4.80 -0.87
N VAL A 76 -2.46 -5.21 0.40
CA VAL A 76 -3.46 -6.21 0.81
C VAL A 76 -4.87 -5.63 0.72
N ARG A 77 -5.10 -4.36 1.09
CA ARG A 77 -6.36 -3.64 0.87
C ARG A 77 -6.79 -3.71 -0.60
N ILE A 78 -5.88 -3.33 -1.51
CA ILE A 78 -6.12 -3.40 -2.96
C ILE A 78 -6.49 -4.82 -3.40
N ALA A 79 -5.75 -5.83 -2.94
CA ALA A 79 -6.03 -7.21 -3.30
C ALA A 79 -7.41 -7.67 -2.81
N ILE A 80 -7.81 -7.30 -1.59
CA ILE A 80 -9.14 -7.59 -1.03
C ILE A 80 -10.23 -6.95 -1.88
N LEU A 81 -10.07 -5.69 -2.25
CA LEU A 81 -11.01 -4.98 -3.12
C LEU A 81 -11.13 -5.70 -4.47
N GLN A 82 -10.02 -5.93 -5.16
CA GLN A 82 -9.99 -6.61 -6.46
C GLN A 82 -10.71 -7.98 -6.43
N ILE A 83 -10.50 -8.77 -5.38
CA ILE A 83 -11.16 -10.08 -5.20
C ILE A 83 -12.69 -9.95 -5.12
N ASN A 84 -13.20 -8.92 -4.45
CA ASN A 84 -14.63 -8.74 -4.25
C ASN A 84 -15.29 -7.95 -5.39
N PHE A 85 -14.54 -7.13 -6.13
CA PHE A 85 -15.02 -6.45 -7.34
C PHE A 85 -15.47 -7.41 -8.44
N GLN A 86 -14.92 -8.62 -8.47
CA GLN A 86 -15.23 -9.60 -9.50
C GLN A 86 -16.73 -9.90 -9.61
N THR A 87 -17.42 -10.10 -8.48
CA THR A 87 -18.86 -10.40 -8.49
C THR A 87 -19.69 -9.22 -9.01
N PHE A 88 -19.28 -7.98 -8.73
CA PHE A 88 -19.94 -6.80 -9.28
C PHE A 88 -19.90 -6.84 -10.82
N TRP A 89 -18.72 -7.05 -11.42
CA TRP A 89 -18.58 -7.09 -12.87
C TRP A 89 -19.34 -8.25 -13.51
N GLU A 90 -19.32 -9.43 -12.89
CA GLU A 90 -20.09 -10.59 -13.36
C GLU A 90 -21.59 -10.30 -13.40
N GLY A 91 -22.15 -9.71 -12.34
CA GLY A 91 -23.56 -9.35 -12.32
C GLY A 91 -23.90 -8.21 -13.28
N GLN A 92 -22.95 -7.29 -13.53
CA GLN A 92 -23.15 -6.17 -14.45
C GLN A 92 -23.21 -6.63 -15.91
N VAL A 93 -22.26 -7.48 -16.32
CA VAL A 93 -22.24 -8.07 -17.68
C VAL A 93 -23.47 -8.93 -17.94
N ASN A 94 -23.97 -9.63 -16.92
CA ASN A 94 -25.15 -10.49 -17.04
C ASN A 94 -26.48 -9.75 -16.77
N HIS A 95 -26.46 -8.43 -16.57
CA HIS A 95 -27.64 -7.61 -16.27
C HIS A 95 -28.46 -8.10 -15.07
N GLN A 96 -27.77 -8.61 -14.04
CA GLN A 96 -28.41 -9.20 -12.85
C GLN A 96 -28.69 -8.17 -11.75
N TRP A 97 -28.03 -7.01 -11.79
CA TRP A 97 -28.21 -5.96 -10.79
C TRP A 97 -29.41 -5.08 -11.10
N SER A 98 -30.23 -4.81 -10.08
CA SER A 98 -31.26 -3.78 -10.17
C SER A 98 -30.64 -2.37 -10.07
N ALA A 99 -31.38 -1.35 -10.49
CA ALA A 99 -30.95 0.04 -10.38
C ALA A 99 -30.60 0.43 -8.93
N GLU A 100 -31.40 -0.02 -7.94
CA GLU A 100 -31.15 0.24 -6.52
C GLU A 100 -29.85 -0.42 -6.02
N GLN A 101 -29.57 -1.64 -6.47
CA GLN A 101 -28.34 -2.35 -6.13
C GLN A 101 -27.12 -1.66 -6.75
N LEU A 102 -27.24 -1.16 -7.99
CA LEU A 102 -26.19 -0.38 -8.63
C LEU A 102 -25.90 0.93 -7.90
N THR A 103 -26.95 1.65 -7.46
CA THR A 103 -26.76 2.84 -6.61
C THR A 103 -26.04 2.50 -5.31
N THR A 104 -26.39 1.38 -4.67
CA THR A 104 -25.73 0.92 -3.44
C THR A 104 -24.24 0.61 -3.67
N PHE A 105 -23.91 -0.03 -4.80
CA PHE A 105 -22.52 -0.27 -5.18
C PHE A 105 -21.76 1.02 -5.41
N GLN A 106 -22.34 1.93 -6.19
CA GLN A 106 -21.75 3.23 -6.49
C GLN A 106 -21.42 4.02 -5.22
N GLU A 107 -22.35 4.10 -4.26
CA GLU A 107 -22.12 4.76 -2.97
C GLU A 107 -20.95 4.12 -2.19
N ALA A 108 -20.84 2.79 -2.22
CA ALA A 108 -19.74 2.09 -1.56
C ALA A 108 -18.40 2.36 -2.25
N PHE A 109 -18.35 2.34 -3.59
CA PHE A 109 -17.13 2.49 -4.38
C PHE A 109 -16.58 3.91 -4.32
N GLN A 110 -17.46 4.92 -4.42
CA GLN A 110 -17.08 6.33 -4.34
C GLN A 110 -16.40 6.71 -3.02
N SER A 111 -16.69 5.96 -1.94
CA SER A 111 -16.07 6.19 -0.64
C SER A 111 -14.63 5.68 -0.52
N VAL A 112 -14.16 4.92 -1.50
CA VAL A 112 -12.83 4.28 -1.50
C VAL A 112 -11.82 5.20 -2.17
N ASP A 113 -10.88 5.69 -1.37
CA ASP A 113 -9.71 6.42 -1.84
C ASP A 113 -8.44 5.59 -1.59
N LEU A 114 -7.88 5.04 -2.66
CA LEU A 114 -6.64 4.26 -2.63
C LEU A 114 -5.40 5.15 -2.71
N LEU A 115 -5.53 6.35 -3.28
CA LEU A 115 -4.42 7.29 -3.44
C LEU A 115 -4.05 7.94 -2.11
N ALA A 116 -5.05 8.33 -1.30
CA ALA A 116 -4.82 8.76 0.07
C ALA A 116 -4.13 7.67 0.90
N GLY A 117 -4.55 6.41 0.75
CA GLY A 117 -3.93 5.27 1.43
C GLY A 117 -2.47 5.08 1.01
N MET A 118 -2.18 5.14 -0.29
CA MET A 118 -0.82 5.06 -0.82
C MET A 118 0.06 6.22 -0.32
N GLU A 119 -0.44 7.46 -0.37
CA GLU A 119 0.29 8.63 0.11
C GLU A 119 0.64 8.51 1.61
N LEU A 120 -0.35 8.12 2.42
CA LEU A 120 -0.16 7.86 3.85
C LEU A 120 0.94 6.83 4.08
N ALA A 121 0.87 5.69 3.39
CA ALA A 121 1.84 4.62 3.54
C ALA A 121 3.26 5.06 3.14
N ILE A 122 3.41 5.77 2.01
CA ILE A 122 4.73 6.24 1.56
C ILE A 122 5.35 7.25 2.55
N ARG A 123 4.53 8.14 3.12
CA ARG A 123 4.99 9.07 4.15
C ARG A 123 5.43 8.34 5.42
N ALA A 124 4.71 7.30 5.82
CA ALA A 124 5.04 6.50 6.99
C ALA A 124 6.29 5.64 6.77
N GLU A 125 6.42 4.96 5.63
CA GLU A 125 7.62 4.21 5.22
C GLU A 125 8.85 5.11 5.25
N ARG A 126 8.76 6.33 4.70
CA ARG A 126 9.85 7.33 4.76
C ARG A 126 10.24 7.65 6.21
N ASN A 127 9.26 7.86 7.09
CA ASN A 127 9.51 8.16 8.50
C ASN A 127 10.16 6.97 9.23
N MET A 128 9.71 5.75 8.94
CA MET A 128 10.27 4.50 9.46
C MET A 128 11.71 4.30 9.00
N ILE A 129 12.01 4.54 7.72
CA ILE A 129 13.37 4.53 7.17
C ILE A 129 14.25 5.55 7.92
N ASN A 130 13.76 6.77 8.14
CA ASN A 130 14.51 7.80 8.87
C ASN A 130 14.75 7.42 10.34
N TYR A 131 13.76 6.81 10.99
CA TYR A 131 13.92 6.27 12.34
C TYR A 131 15.00 5.18 12.39
N TRP A 132 15.01 4.29 11.39
CA TRP A 132 16.06 3.29 11.25
C TRP A 132 17.44 3.91 11.06
N PHE A 133 17.60 4.90 10.17
CA PHE A 133 18.87 5.62 10.00
C PHE A 133 19.32 6.32 11.29
N ALA A 134 18.39 6.91 12.06
CA ALA A 134 18.70 7.55 13.33
C ALA A 134 19.16 6.53 14.39
N SER A 135 18.52 5.37 14.46
CA SER A 135 18.94 4.24 15.31
C SER A 135 20.33 3.75 14.92
N VAL A 136 20.62 3.69 13.61
CA VAL A 136 21.94 3.31 13.10
C VAL A 136 23.03 4.30 13.50
N ALA A 137 22.75 5.60 13.40
CA ALA A 137 23.68 6.64 13.82
C ALA A 137 23.99 6.63 15.33
N GLN A 138 23.06 6.11 16.14
CA GLN A 138 23.19 6.01 17.60
C GLN A 138 23.81 4.69 18.07
N GLY A 139 24.16 3.76 17.16
CA GLY A 139 24.69 2.46 17.54
C GLY A 139 23.65 1.50 18.13
N GLY A 140 22.37 1.64 17.75
CA GLY A 140 21.29 0.77 18.24
C GLY A 140 21.51 -0.71 17.90
N ALA A 141 20.82 -1.64 18.56
CA ALA A 141 21.04 -3.09 18.43
C ALA A 141 21.00 -3.60 16.96
N GLN A 142 20.20 -2.98 16.08
CA GLN A 142 20.16 -3.31 14.65
C GLN A 142 21.46 -2.98 13.88
N THR A 143 22.38 -2.22 14.48
CA THR A 143 23.72 -1.93 13.93
C THR A 143 24.72 -3.04 14.16
N GLN A 144 24.50 -3.93 15.14
CA GLN A 144 25.48 -4.95 15.52
C GLN A 144 25.76 -5.93 14.38
N GLY A 145 24.76 -6.22 13.54
CA GLY A 145 24.92 -7.04 12.33
C GLY A 145 25.54 -6.34 11.12
N LEU A 146 25.58 -5.00 11.10
CA LEU A 146 26.06 -4.18 9.97
C LEU A 146 27.43 -3.51 10.24
N VAL A 147 27.74 -3.22 11.50
CA VAL A 147 28.91 -2.42 11.92
C VAL A 147 29.87 -3.24 12.79
N GLY A 148 29.50 -4.47 13.16
CA GLY A 148 30.22 -5.28 14.15
C GLY A 148 30.04 -4.73 15.57
N GLU A 149 30.49 -5.48 16.59
CA GLU A 149 30.32 -5.18 18.04
C GLU A 149 30.99 -3.89 18.55
N SER A 150 31.34 -2.94 17.67
CA SER A 150 32.04 -1.71 18.05
C SER A 150 31.05 -0.65 18.56
N ASN A 151 31.09 -0.40 19.87
CA ASN A 151 30.35 0.61 20.64
C ASN A 151 30.75 2.08 20.35
N SER A 152 31.12 2.42 19.12
CA SER A 152 31.54 3.79 18.78
C SER A 152 30.83 4.33 17.55
N SER A 153 30.57 5.64 17.60
CA SER A 153 30.08 6.48 16.49
C SER A 153 30.60 6.01 15.13
N LEU A 154 29.74 5.97 14.13
CA LEU A 154 30.10 5.61 12.76
C LEU A 154 31.32 6.43 12.28
N GLY A 155 32.37 5.73 11.84
CA GLY A 155 33.51 6.39 11.22
C GLY A 155 33.08 7.20 9.98
N PHE A 156 33.85 8.22 9.61
CA PHE A 156 33.52 9.15 8.51
C PHE A 156 33.02 8.47 7.21
N PRO A 157 33.64 7.39 6.70
CA PRO A 157 33.17 6.71 5.49
C PRO A 157 31.77 6.10 5.64
N LEU A 158 31.44 5.52 6.81
CA LEU A 158 30.13 4.94 7.08
C LEU A 158 29.08 6.03 7.26
N THR A 159 29.40 7.12 7.97
CA THR A 159 28.50 8.27 8.12
C THR A 159 28.12 8.86 6.76
N PHE A 160 29.10 9.06 5.87
CA PHE A 160 28.85 9.53 4.51
C PHE A 160 27.98 8.57 3.71
N PHE A 161 28.23 7.26 3.83
CA PHE A 161 27.44 6.22 3.17
C PHE A 161 25.97 6.23 3.63
N PHE A 162 25.71 6.19 4.94
CA PHE A 162 24.34 6.19 5.47
C PHE A 162 23.60 7.49 5.15
N TYR A 163 24.24 8.65 5.34
CA TYR A 163 23.64 9.94 5.04
C TYR A 163 23.31 10.10 3.55
N GLY A 164 24.22 9.66 2.66
CA GLY A 164 23.98 9.69 1.22
C GLY A 164 22.77 8.85 0.80
N ASN A 165 22.61 7.65 1.38
CA ASN A 165 21.45 6.81 1.12
C ASN A 165 20.16 7.44 1.68
N GLN A 166 20.21 7.93 2.92
CA GLN A 166 19.06 8.60 3.55
C GLN A 166 18.59 9.79 2.72
N TYR A 167 19.51 10.62 2.23
CA TYR A 167 19.19 11.74 1.35
C TYR A 167 18.49 11.28 0.07
N GLN A 168 19.04 10.31 -0.64
CA GLN A 168 18.45 9.85 -1.92
C GLN A 168 17.05 9.26 -1.73
N ILE A 169 16.84 8.47 -0.67
CA ILE A 169 15.51 7.92 -0.36
C ILE A 169 14.52 9.05 -0.08
N ASN A 170 14.85 9.97 0.84
CA ASN A 170 13.94 11.05 1.21
C ASN A 170 13.60 11.95 0.02
N ARG A 171 14.60 12.29 -0.80
CA ARG A 171 14.43 13.10 -2.00
C ARG A 171 13.48 12.43 -2.98
N ILE A 172 13.71 11.16 -3.33
CA ILE A 172 12.89 10.46 -4.31
C ILE A 172 11.45 10.27 -3.80
N LEU A 173 11.28 9.80 -2.55
CA LEU A 173 9.94 9.61 -1.96
C LEU A 173 9.15 10.92 -1.90
N THR A 174 9.80 12.04 -1.56
CA THR A 174 9.12 13.33 -1.37
C THR A 174 8.90 14.08 -2.68
N GLU A 175 9.96 14.26 -3.46
CA GLU A 175 9.95 15.14 -4.64
C GLU A 175 9.40 14.47 -5.89
N LYS A 176 9.37 13.13 -5.94
CA LYS A 176 8.88 12.39 -7.11
C LYS A 176 7.59 11.65 -6.81
N ILE A 177 7.56 10.87 -5.74
CA ILE A 177 6.41 10.00 -5.50
C ILE A 177 5.26 10.77 -4.88
N VAL A 178 5.46 11.34 -3.70
CA VAL A 178 4.40 12.12 -3.01
C VAL A 178 3.93 13.29 -3.86
N SER A 179 4.85 14.01 -4.53
CA SER A 179 4.47 15.09 -5.47
C SER A 179 3.71 14.60 -6.71
N GLY A 180 3.84 13.32 -7.04
CA GLY A 180 3.15 12.67 -8.15
C GLY A 180 1.77 12.13 -7.80
N ILE A 181 1.35 12.17 -6.54
CA ILE A 181 0.03 11.72 -6.08
C ILE A 181 -0.86 12.95 -5.89
N ASP A 182 -1.92 13.04 -6.69
CA ASP A 182 -2.98 14.04 -6.54
C ASP A 182 -4.22 13.38 -5.94
N VAL A 183 -4.30 13.42 -4.62
CA VAL A 183 -5.43 12.85 -3.86
C VAL A 183 -6.71 13.60 -4.17
N SER A 184 -6.69 14.93 -4.30
CA SER A 184 -7.89 15.74 -4.52
C SER A 184 -8.60 15.41 -5.84
N ASN A 185 -7.82 15.13 -6.89
CA ASN A 185 -8.37 14.83 -8.22
C ASN A 185 -8.36 13.34 -8.56
N HIS A 186 -8.04 12.46 -7.59
CA HIS A 186 -7.92 11.01 -7.76
C HIS A 186 -6.99 10.61 -8.93
N ARG A 187 -5.82 11.27 -9.05
CA ARG A 187 -4.90 11.10 -10.19
C ARG A 187 -3.46 10.84 -9.77
N LEU A 188 -2.77 10.05 -10.59
CA LEU A 188 -1.32 9.91 -10.54
C LEU A 188 -0.65 10.62 -11.72
N ASN A 189 0.40 11.38 -11.42
CA ASN A 189 1.26 11.96 -12.42
C ASN A 189 2.27 10.92 -12.92
N VAL A 190 1.90 10.18 -13.96
CA VAL A 190 2.73 9.14 -14.59
C VAL A 190 4.12 9.65 -14.97
N HIS A 191 4.25 10.92 -15.35
CA HIS A 191 5.54 11.48 -15.73
C HIS A 191 6.52 11.56 -14.55
N GLN A 192 6.03 11.81 -13.33
CA GLN A 192 6.87 11.80 -12.13
C GLN A 192 7.37 10.40 -11.77
N PHE A 193 6.52 9.38 -11.92
CA PHE A 193 6.92 7.98 -11.70
C PHE A 193 7.95 7.50 -12.73
N LYS A 194 7.82 7.90 -14.01
CA LYS A 194 8.86 7.64 -15.02
C LYS A 194 10.19 8.30 -14.68
N LYS A 195 10.18 9.56 -14.25
CA LYS A 195 11.40 10.26 -13.79
C LYS A 195 12.04 9.57 -12.59
N MET A 196 11.23 9.05 -11.65
CA MET A 196 11.73 8.25 -10.54
C MET A 196 12.46 7.00 -11.05
N GLU A 197 11.88 6.26 -11.99
CA GLU A 197 12.52 5.06 -12.57
C GLU A 197 13.86 5.39 -13.23
N GLU A 198 13.90 6.48 -14.02
CA GLU A 198 15.12 6.98 -14.64
C GLU A 198 16.19 7.32 -13.60
N GLU A 199 15.83 8.04 -12.53
CA GLU A 199 16.78 8.35 -11.46
C GLU A 199 17.28 7.09 -10.73
N ILE A 200 16.41 6.12 -10.45
CA ILE A 200 16.82 4.84 -9.85
C ILE A 200 17.78 4.10 -10.78
N LEU A 201 17.54 4.12 -12.09
CA LEU A 201 18.42 3.53 -13.11
C LEU A 201 19.79 4.24 -13.14
N ASP A 202 19.80 5.56 -13.04
CA ASP A 202 21.04 6.36 -13.00
C ASP A 202 21.86 6.06 -11.74
N LEU A 203 21.20 5.90 -10.58
CA LEU A 203 21.87 5.46 -9.36
C LEU A 203 22.53 4.08 -9.53
N LYS A 204 21.84 3.14 -10.20
CA LYS A 204 22.39 1.80 -10.53
C LYS A 204 23.58 1.86 -11.50
N ARG A 205 23.57 2.80 -12.44
CA ARG A 205 24.60 2.97 -13.48
C ARG A 205 25.77 3.86 -13.04
N SER A 206 25.68 4.49 -11.88
CA SER A 206 26.73 5.34 -11.33
C SER A 206 28.07 4.60 -11.20
N PHE A 207 29.17 5.34 -11.19
CA PHE A 207 30.53 4.76 -11.11
C PHE A 207 30.75 3.90 -9.85
N LEU A 208 30.07 4.22 -8.74
CA LEU A 208 30.17 3.49 -7.47
C LEU A 208 28.76 3.19 -6.94
N PRO A 209 28.04 2.23 -7.55
CA PRO A 209 26.62 2.00 -7.26
C PRO A 209 26.39 1.46 -5.84
N PHE A 210 27.41 0.79 -5.27
CA PHE A 210 27.37 0.32 -3.89
C PHE A 210 27.11 1.47 -2.89
N ARG A 211 27.47 2.72 -3.22
CA ARG A 211 27.19 3.89 -2.37
C ARG A 211 25.70 4.15 -2.18
N TYR A 212 24.86 3.63 -3.07
CA TYR A 212 23.41 3.75 -3.04
C TYR A 212 22.70 2.43 -2.68
N ALA A 213 23.43 1.45 -2.13
CA ALA A 213 22.90 0.11 -1.90
C ALA A 213 21.59 0.08 -1.09
N ILE A 214 21.48 0.90 -0.04
CA ILE A 214 20.27 0.95 0.81
C ILE A 214 19.12 1.62 0.03
N ALA A 215 19.39 2.72 -0.67
CA ALA A 215 18.38 3.37 -1.51
C ALA A 215 17.85 2.43 -2.61
N LEU A 216 18.76 1.70 -3.27
CA LEU A 216 18.43 0.71 -4.29
C LEU A 216 17.76 -0.56 -3.74
N MET A 217 17.76 -0.76 -2.42
CA MET A 217 17.00 -1.82 -1.77
C MET A 217 15.55 -1.40 -1.48
N PHE A 218 15.31 -0.16 -1.05
CA PHE A 218 13.99 0.33 -0.64
C PHE A 218 13.14 0.94 -1.76
N LEU A 219 13.78 1.56 -2.76
CA LEU A 219 13.09 2.24 -3.85
C LEU A 219 12.49 1.35 -4.96
N PRO A 220 13.01 0.13 -5.25
CA PRO A 220 12.43 -0.71 -6.30
C PRO A 220 10.98 -1.10 -6.00
N ALA A 221 10.20 -1.33 -7.07
CA ALA A 221 8.82 -1.80 -7.06
C ALA A 221 7.73 -0.77 -6.65
N LEU A 222 8.09 0.48 -6.33
CA LEU A 222 7.10 1.54 -6.06
C LEU A 222 6.31 1.95 -7.31
N ASP A 223 6.90 1.80 -8.50
CA ASP A 223 6.24 1.90 -9.81
C ASP A 223 5.09 0.90 -9.95
N LYS A 224 5.33 -0.36 -9.59
CA LYS A 224 4.33 -1.42 -9.65
C LYS A 224 3.19 -1.17 -8.67
N VAL A 225 3.51 -0.64 -7.49
CA VAL A 225 2.49 -0.23 -6.51
C VAL A 225 1.63 0.89 -7.08
N ALA A 226 2.25 1.93 -7.65
CA ALA A 226 1.55 3.06 -8.25
C ALA A 226 0.61 2.61 -9.38
N LEU A 227 1.10 1.76 -10.28
CA LEU A 227 0.29 1.18 -11.35
C LEU A 227 -0.92 0.44 -10.79
N LYS A 228 -0.70 -0.46 -9.82
CA LYS A 228 -1.77 -1.27 -9.24
C LYS A 228 -2.82 -0.43 -8.50
N VAL A 229 -2.39 0.61 -7.79
CA VAL A 229 -3.28 1.61 -7.16
C VAL A 229 -4.11 2.30 -8.23
N SER A 230 -3.48 2.83 -9.28
CA SER A 230 -4.19 3.55 -10.33
C SER A 230 -5.19 2.69 -11.10
N GLU A 231 -4.82 1.46 -11.47
CA GLU A 231 -5.71 0.53 -12.15
C GLU A 231 -6.95 0.24 -11.31
N THR A 232 -6.76 0.03 -10.00
CA THR A 232 -7.86 -0.29 -9.09
C THR A 232 -8.73 0.93 -8.81
N GLN A 233 -8.15 2.12 -8.65
CA GLN A 233 -8.91 3.37 -8.47
C GLN A 233 -9.74 3.68 -9.72
N VAL A 234 -9.19 3.51 -10.92
CA VAL A 234 -9.94 3.71 -12.17
C VAL A 234 -11.08 2.71 -12.28
N ALA A 235 -10.87 1.44 -11.90
CA ALA A 235 -11.93 0.44 -11.89
C ALA A 235 -13.05 0.79 -10.89
N LEU A 236 -12.70 1.36 -9.74
CA LEU A 236 -13.63 1.88 -8.74
C LEU A 236 -14.45 3.07 -9.28
N ASP A 237 -13.78 4.03 -9.93
CA ASP A 237 -14.41 5.25 -10.44
C ASP A 237 -15.34 5.00 -11.64
N GLN A 238 -15.09 3.93 -12.41
CA GLN A 238 -15.90 3.52 -13.56
C GLN A 238 -17.12 2.67 -13.22
N ALA A 239 -17.15 2.10 -12.02
CA ALA A 239 -18.19 1.19 -11.55
C ALA A 239 -19.40 1.93 -10.97
#